data_AF-A0A1X7TIG2-F1
#
_entry.id   AF-A0A1X7TIG2-F1
#
_cell.length_a   1.000
_cell.length_b   1.000
_cell.length_c   1.000
_cell.angle_alpha   90.00
_cell.angle_beta   90.00
_cell.angle_gamma   90.00
#
_symmetry.space_group_name_H-M   'P 1'
#
loop_
_entity.id
_entity.type
_entity.pdbx_description
1 polymer ?
#
loop_
_entity_poly.entity_id
_entity_poly.type
_entity_poly.pdbx_seq_one_letter_code
_entity_poly.pdbx_strand_id
1 'polypeptide(L)'
;MRVKEIQQLLFLPKNTNSASYRIRRGMRMETEQLQLLLINKTGLLDQNESLIDINREITELQEQISVMSVHILNKREENEKYRNIIRMNKPTTESVFIARYDYHAMESNEISFSEGEQLEIYEKESSFYWKGRSLVSDDEGFIPSSCVYSMLESLQLLEFILSVEEVSLPILQKIRNGSSSNDEKASFFLETINDDPIMIPALRQDKEQHDKGITGSVDWDSDWAYLESPSPVQCNEVINNISNNHKTISLHSSSTIIVQYLYYHQLNCIH
;
A
#
# COMPACT_ATOMS: atom_id res chain seq x y z
N MET A 1 47.93 -42.69 103.52
CA MET A 1 46.75 -43.60 103.49
C MET A 1 45.45 -42.99 102.94
N ARG A 2 45.37 -41.70 102.55
CA ARG A 2 44.12 -41.07 102.07
C ARG A 2 43.95 -40.92 100.54
N VAL A 3 44.91 -41.36 99.73
CA VAL A 3 44.86 -41.19 98.26
C VAL A 3 44.24 -42.41 97.56
N LYS A 4 44.21 -43.58 98.23
CA LYS A 4 43.62 -44.81 97.66
C LYS A 4 42.09 -44.88 97.77
N GLU A 5 41.46 -44.08 98.64
CA GLU A 5 39.99 -44.07 98.78
C GLU A 5 39.28 -43.23 97.71
N ILE A 6 39.95 -42.22 97.13
CA ILE A 6 39.32 -41.34 96.13
C ILE A 6 39.28 -41.99 94.73
N GLN A 7 40.27 -42.83 94.39
CA GLN A 7 40.25 -43.58 93.12
C GLN A 7 39.21 -44.72 93.10
N GLN A 8 38.73 -45.16 94.26
CA GLN A 8 37.71 -46.21 94.35
C GLN A 8 36.28 -45.67 94.15
N LEU A 9 36.07 -44.36 94.31
CA LEU A 9 34.80 -43.67 94.00
C LEU A 9 34.59 -43.40 92.50
N LEU A 10 35.63 -43.52 91.67
CA LEU A 10 35.55 -43.38 90.21
C LEU A 10 35.17 -44.70 89.49
N PHE A 11 35.14 -45.83 90.20
CA PHE A 11 34.79 -47.16 89.67
C PHE A 11 33.65 -47.84 90.44
N LEU A 12 32.82 -47.09 91.18
CA LEU A 12 31.56 -47.65 91.66
C LEU A 12 30.62 -47.87 90.46
N PRO A 13 30.01 -49.06 90.31
CA PRO A 13 28.99 -49.26 89.30
C PRO A 13 27.92 -48.21 89.53
N LYS A 14 27.67 -47.33 88.55
CA LYS A 14 26.55 -46.39 88.62
C LYS A 14 25.34 -47.25 88.94
N ASN A 15 24.77 -47.12 90.13
CA ASN A 15 23.59 -47.88 90.50
C ASN A 15 22.47 -47.42 89.57
N THR A 16 22.28 -48.16 88.48
CA THR A 16 21.34 -47.84 87.39
C THR A 16 19.89 -47.92 87.87
N ASN A 17 19.67 -48.52 89.04
CA ASN A 17 18.39 -48.58 89.74
C ASN A 17 18.21 -47.46 90.78
N SER A 18 19.19 -46.58 90.99
CA SER A 18 19.00 -45.39 91.82
C SER A 18 17.96 -44.47 91.19
N ALA A 19 17.01 -43.99 92.00
CA ALA A 19 16.04 -42.99 91.57
C ALA A 19 16.71 -41.76 90.94
N SER A 20 17.86 -41.34 91.47
CA SER A 20 18.65 -40.22 90.92
C SER A 20 19.19 -40.51 89.51
N TYR A 21 19.62 -41.74 89.24
CA TYR A 21 20.08 -42.14 87.90
C TYR A 21 18.93 -42.17 86.90
N ARG A 22 17.77 -42.72 87.30
CA ARG A 22 16.56 -42.77 86.45
C ARG A 22 16.06 -41.37 86.10
N ILE A 23 16.02 -40.46 87.08
CA ILE A 23 15.64 -39.05 86.85
C ILE A 23 16.64 -38.37 85.91
N ARG A 24 17.95 -38.51 86.16
CA ARG A 24 18.98 -37.89 85.31
C ARG A 24 18.98 -38.42 83.88
N ARG A 25 18.67 -39.71 83.70
CA ARG A 25 18.47 -40.32 82.38
C ARG A 25 17.21 -39.79 81.69
N GLY A 26 16.10 -39.65 82.42
CA GLY A 26 14.86 -39.06 81.92
C GLY A 26 15.07 -37.63 81.42
N MET A 27 15.65 -36.77 82.28
CA MET A 27 16.00 -35.39 81.92
C MET A 27 16.92 -35.34 80.70
N ARG A 28 17.89 -36.25 80.59
CA ARG A 28 18.79 -36.32 79.43
C ARG A 28 18.02 -36.63 78.14
N MET A 29 17.13 -37.62 78.17
CA MET A 29 16.31 -37.97 77.00
C MET A 29 15.37 -36.83 76.62
N GLU A 30 14.78 -36.14 77.60
CA GLU A 30 13.96 -34.93 77.34
C GLU A 30 14.79 -33.80 76.73
N THR A 31 16.01 -33.56 77.22
CA THR A 31 16.90 -32.56 76.61
C THR A 31 17.31 -32.91 75.18
N GLU A 32 17.55 -34.19 74.88
CA GLU A 32 17.88 -34.66 73.54
C GLU A 32 16.67 -34.51 72.58
N GLN A 33 15.45 -34.80 73.06
CA GLN A 33 14.21 -34.59 72.29
C GLN A 33 13.96 -33.10 71.99
N LEU A 34 14.17 -32.22 72.98
CA LEU A 34 14.02 -30.77 72.79
C LEU A 34 15.06 -30.20 71.82
N GLN A 35 16.29 -30.72 71.82
CA GLN A 35 17.33 -30.33 70.86
C GLN A 35 16.94 -30.70 69.43
N LEU A 36 16.40 -31.90 69.20
CA LEU A 36 15.92 -32.33 67.88
C LEU A 36 14.76 -31.45 67.38
N LEU A 37 13.80 -31.11 68.26
CA LEU A 37 12.70 -30.22 67.93
C LEU A 37 13.19 -28.82 67.52
N LEU A 38 14.20 -28.30 68.23
CA LEU A 38 14.78 -26.99 67.95
C LEU A 38 15.46 -26.96 66.58
N ILE A 39 16.27 -27.99 66.26
CA ILE A 39 16.97 -28.13 64.97
C ILE A 39 15.99 -28.17 63.80
N ASN A 40 14.89 -28.93 63.92
CA ASN A 40 13.86 -28.99 62.88
C ASN A 40 13.18 -27.63 62.68
N LYS A 41 12.91 -26.91 63.78
CA LYS A 41 12.30 -25.58 63.73
C LYS A 41 13.21 -24.55 63.07
N THR A 42 14.52 -24.59 63.34
CA THR A 42 15.49 -23.72 62.65
C THR A 42 15.54 -24.01 61.15
N GLY A 43 15.55 -25.28 60.74
CA GLY A 43 15.51 -25.63 59.31
C GLY A 43 14.24 -25.16 58.58
N LEU A 44 13.09 -25.17 59.27
CA LEU A 44 11.83 -24.61 58.73
C LEU A 44 11.86 -23.08 58.60
N LEU A 45 12.55 -22.38 59.51
CA LEU A 45 12.74 -20.93 59.43
C LEU A 45 13.62 -20.57 58.24
N ASP A 46 14.72 -21.29 58.03
CA ASP A 46 15.63 -21.10 56.89
C ASP A 46 14.89 -21.34 55.54
N GLN A 47 14.04 -22.37 55.48
CA GLN A 47 13.19 -22.63 54.31
C GLN A 47 12.18 -21.50 54.05
N ASN A 48 11.59 -20.93 55.10
CA ASN A 48 10.68 -19.79 54.96
C ASN A 48 11.40 -18.53 54.47
N GLU A 49 12.61 -18.27 54.95
CA GLU A 49 13.43 -17.15 54.48
C GLU A 49 13.78 -17.32 52.99
N SER A 50 14.19 -18.52 52.57
CA SER A 50 14.42 -18.82 51.15
C SER A 50 13.16 -18.67 50.30
N LEU A 51 11.98 -19.05 50.81
CA LEU A 51 10.71 -18.89 50.10
C LEU A 51 10.35 -17.41 49.90
N ILE A 52 10.65 -16.56 50.89
CA ILE A 52 10.45 -15.11 50.79
C ILE A 52 11.35 -14.53 49.69
N ASP A 53 12.62 -14.93 49.65
CA ASP A 53 13.55 -14.49 48.61
C ASP A 53 13.10 -14.91 47.20
N ILE A 54 12.64 -16.16 47.04
CA ILE A 54 12.09 -16.66 45.77
C ILE A 54 10.85 -15.86 45.36
N ASN A 55 9.94 -15.57 46.30
CA ASN A 55 8.74 -14.78 46.00
C ASN A 55 9.08 -13.33 45.61
N ARG A 56 10.12 -12.74 46.20
CA ARG A 56 10.64 -11.43 45.79
C ARG A 56 11.15 -11.49 44.35
N GLU A 57 11.97 -12.49 44.02
CA GLU A 57 12.52 -12.66 42.67
C GLU A 57 11.42 -12.91 41.61
N ILE A 58 10.40 -13.71 41.95
CA ILE A 58 9.22 -13.88 41.08
C ILE A 58 8.52 -12.54 40.83
N THR A 59 8.37 -11.71 41.86
CA THR A 59 7.73 -10.39 41.73
C THR A 59 8.55 -9.47 40.83
N GLU A 60 9.87 -9.44 40.98
CA GLU A 60 10.77 -8.66 40.13
C GLU A 60 10.71 -9.13 38.67
N LEU A 61 10.71 -10.44 38.43
CA LEU A 61 10.57 -11.00 37.08
C LEU A 61 9.21 -10.67 36.46
N GLN A 62 8.13 -10.72 37.24
CA GLN A 62 6.80 -10.32 36.77
C GLN A 62 6.76 -8.84 36.36
N GLU A 63 7.41 -7.96 37.11
CA GLU A 63 7.53 -6.55 36.77
C GLU A 63 8.34 -6.33 35.49
N GLN A 64 9.47 -7.02 35.34
CA GLN A 64 10.28 -6.97 34.11
C GLN A 64 9.49 -7.48 32.89
N ILE A 65 8.71 -8.56 33.04
CA ILE A 65 7.84 -9.08 31.98
C ILE A 65 6.77 -8.04 31.61
N SER A 66 6.20 -7.33 32.58
CA SER A 66 5.22 -6.27 32.34
C SER A 66 5.81 -5.13 31.52
N VAL A 67 6.98 -4.62 31.94
CA VAL A 67 7.71 -3.56 31.20
C VAL A 67 8.06 -4.01 29.79
N MET A 68 8.56 -5.24 29.64
CA MET A 68 8.88 -5.83 28.33
C MET A 68 7.63 -5.93 27.44
N SER A 69 6.49 -6.32 28.00
CA SER A 69 5.23 -6.45 27.26
C SER A 69 4.76 -5.12 26.68
N VAL A 70 4.83 -4.05 27.47
CA VAL A 70 4.52 -2.68 27.00
C VAL A 70 5.46 -2.26 25.88
N HIS A 71 6.77 -2.50 26.05
CA HIS A 71 7.77 -2.15 25.03
C HIS A 71 7.57 -2.94 23.71
N ILE A 72 7.22 -4.22 23.79
CA ILE A 72 6.86 -5.04 22.62
C ILE A 72 5.62 -4.47 21.91
N LEU A 73 4.61 -4.05 22.68
CA LEU A 73 3.39 -3.48 22.12
C LEU A 73 3.66 -2.15 21.39
N ASN A 74 4.41 -1.24 22.01
CA ASN A 74 4.80 0.03 21.38
C ASN A 74 5.59 -0.21 20.08
N LYS A 75 6.56 -1.14 20.10
CA LYS A 75 7.28 -1.52 18.87
C LYS A 75 6.37 -2.10 17.80
N ARG A 76 5.30 -2.81 18.18
CA ARG A 76 4.32 -3.35 17.24
C ARG A 76 3.53 -2.22 16.58
N GLU A 77 3.06 -1.24 17.35
CA GLU A 77 2.34 -0.06 16.84
C GLU A 77 3.23 0.78 15.91
N GLU A 78 4.49 1.01 16.28
CA GLU A 78 5.47 1.68 15.41
C GLU A 78 5.65 0.93 14.09
N ASN A 79 5.85 -0.39 14.14
CA ASN A 79 5.98 -1.21 12.93
C ASN A 79 4.72 -1.18 12.07
N GLU A 80 3.54 -1.17 12.67
CA GLU A 80 2.25 -1.06 11.96
C GLU A 80 2.10 0.30 11.28
N LYS A 81 2.54 1.38 11.95
CA LYS A 81 2.64 2.71 11.35
C LYS A 81 3.57 2.72 10.13
N TYR A 82 4.77 2.15 10.22
CA TYR A 82 5.68 2.05 9.08
C TYR A 82 5.10 1.21 7.94
N ARG A 83 4.45 0.09 8.25
CA ARG A 83 3.74 -0.74 7.26
C ARG A 83 2.66 0.06 6.54
N ASN A 84 1.89 0.86 7.27
CA ASN A 84 0.86 1.70 6.68
C ASN A 84 1.46 2.80 5.80
N ILE A 85 2.53 3.47 6.22
CA ILE A 85 3.24 4.45 5.37
C ILE A 85 3.73 3.79 4.07
N ILE A 86 4.39 2.63 4.17
CA ILE A 86 4.87 1.88 2.99
C ILE A 86 3.70 1.46 2.08
N ARG A 87 2.57 1.05 2.66
CA ARG A 87 1.37 0.67 1.92
C ARG A 87 0.74 1.86 1.20
N MET A 88 0.70 3.04 1.83
CA MET A 88 0.14 4.25 1.24
C MET A 88 1.07 4.87 0.19
N ASN A 89 2.39 4.67 0.32
CA ASN A 89 3.40 5.14 -0.63
C ASN A 89 3.67 4.14 -1.77
N LYS A 90 2.98 2.98 -1.76
CA LYS A 90 3.08 2.01 -2.83
C LYS A 90 2.17 2.47 -3.98
N PRO A 91 2.66 2.48 -5.23
CA PRO A 91 1.82 2.76 -6.39
C PRO A 91 0.61 1.85 -6.39
N THR A 92 -0.58 2.43 -6.47
CA THR A 92 -1.80 1.66 -6.70
C THR A 92 -1.80 1.18 -8.14
N THR A 93 -2.44 0.05 -8.43
CA THR A 93 -2.56 -0.46 -9.82
C THR A 93 -3.20 0.58 -10.76
N GLU A 94 -4.03 1.48 -10.23
CA GLU A 94 -4.65 2.60 -10.96
C GLU A 94 -3.66 3.70 -11.38
N SER A 95 -2.61 3.89 -10.58
CA SER A 95 -1.57 4.92 -10.81
C SER A 95 -0.41 4.43 -11.69
N VAL A 96 -0.34 3.13 -11.99
CA VAL A 96 0.78 2.56 -12.78
C VAL A 96 0.46 2.62 -14.27
N PHE A 97 1.37 3.24 -15.00
CA PHE A 97 1.37 3.40 -16.44
C PHE A 97 2.64 2.79 -17.03
N ILE A 98 2.59 2.43 -18.31
CA ILE A 98 3.71 1.88 -19.07
C ILE A 98 4.04 2.86 -20.19
N ALA A 99 5.32 3.19 -20.34
CA ALA A 99 5.82 3.96 -21.46
C ALA A 99 5.64 3.20 -22.78
N ARG A 100 5.02 3.85 -23.75
CA ARG A 100 4.79 3.32 -25.11
C ARG A 100 5.98 3.52 -26.03
N TYR A 101 6.78 4.54 -25.74
CA TYR A 101 7.89 4.99 -26.56
C TYR A 101 9.01 5.46 -25.65
N ASP A 102 10.24 5.43 -26.15
CA ASP A 102 11.33 6.18 -25.55
C ASP A 102 11.00 7.68 -25.57
N TYR A 103 11.25 8.35 -24.45
CA TYR A 103 11.06 9.79 -24.34
C TYR A 103 12.27 10.45 -23.67
N HIS A 104 12.72 11.55 -24.28
CA HIS A 104 13.78 12.40 -23.76
C HIS A 104 13.18 13.72 -23.32
N ALA A 105 13.40 14.07 -22.05
CA ALA A 105 12.97 15.32 -21.47
C ALA A 105 13.49 16.51 -22.30
N MET A 106 12.58 17.40 -22.68
CA MET A 106 12.87 18.63 -23.41
C MET A 106 13.04 19.81 -22.46
N GLU A 107 12.32 19.79 -21.33
CA GLU A 107 12.38 20.80 -20.28
C GLU A 107 12.96 20.26 -18.97
N SER A 108 13.46 21.14 -18.10
CA SER A 108 14.13 20.75 -16.85
C SER A 108 13.18 20.17 -15.78
N ASN A 109 11.87 20.33 -15.97
CA ASN A 109 10.81 19.83 -15.10
C ASN A 109 10.20 18.52 -15.62
N GLU A 110 10.66 17.99 -16.76
CA GLU A 110 10.24 16.72 -17.35
C GLU A 110 11.22 15.58 -17.00
N ILE A 111 10.77 14.34 -17.12
CA ILE A 111 11.62 13.16 -16.94
C ILE A 111 11.82 12.38 -18.24
N SER A 112 12.99 11.76 -18.39
CA SER A 112 13.27 10.82 -19.50
C SER A 112 12.98 9.39 -19.07
N PHE A 113 12.49 8.56 -19.98
CA PHE A 113 12.16 7.16 -19.72
C PHE A 113 12.22 6.33 -21.01
N SER A 114 12.35 5.02 -20.86
CA SER A 114 12.42 4.08 -21.99
C SER A 114 11.08 3.40 -22.28
N GLU A 115 10.89 2.94 -23.52
CA GLU A 115 9.75 2.10 -23.89
C GLU A 115 9.63 0.87 -22.97
N GLY A 116 8.41 0.58 -22.51
CA GLY A 116 8.11 -0.50 -21.58
C GLY A 116 8.37 -0.17 -20.10
N GLU A 117 8.96 0.99 -19.79
CA GLU A 117 9.22 1.42 -18.43
C GLU A 117 7.92 1.69 -17.65
N GLN A 118 7.89 1.30 -16.37
CA GLN A 118 6.76 1.56 -15.49
C GLN A 118 6.90 2.92 -14.81
N LEU A 119 5.83 3.71 -14.88
CA LEU A 119 5.73 5.06 -14.35
C LEU A 119 4.55 5.13 -13.40
N GLU A 120 4.71 5.81 -12.27
CA GLU A 120 3.59 6.14 -11.39
C GLU A 120 3.10 7.54 -11.68
N ILE A 121 1.83 7.66 -12.05
CA ILE A 121 1.14 8.93 -12.30
C ILE A 121 0.21 9.22 -11.13
N TYR A 122 0.40 10.37 -10.47
CA TYR A 122 -0.42 10.77 -9.32
C TYR A 122 -1.13 12.13 -9.52
N GLU A 123 -0.82 12.88 -10.59
CA GLU A 123 -1.49 14.15 -10.90
C GLU A 123 -1.78 14.26 -12.41
N LYS A 124 -3.05 14.52 -12.76
CA LYS A 124 -3.54 14.61 -14.15
C LYS A 124 -4.30 15.92 -14.42
N GLU A 125 -3.81 17.03 -13.88
CA GLU A 125 -4.50 18.34 -13.99
C GLU A 125 -4.52 18.90 -15.42
N SER A 126 -3.50 18.56 -16.23
CA SER A 126 -3.41 18.94 -17.64
C SER A 126 -3.74 17.75 -18.55
N SER A 127 -4.31 18.02 -19.73
CA SER A 127 -4.57 17.00 -20.74
C SER A 127 -3.27 16.48 -21.39
N PHE A 128 -2.20 17.28 -21.41
CA PHE A 128 -0.98 16.99 -22.18
C PHE A 128 0.18 16.47 -21.34
N TYR A 129 0.35 16.99 -20.12
CA TYR A 129 1.46 16.65 -19.24
C TYR A 129 0.94 16.29 -17.86
N TRP A 130 1.36 15.14 -17.37
CA TRP A 130 0.97 14.61 -16.06
C TRP A 130 2.17 14.59 -15.14
N LYS A 131 1.92 14.73 -13.84
CA LYS A 131 2.97 14.62 -12.84
C LYS A 131 3.08 13.18 -12.36
N GLY A 132 4.31 12.70 -12.33
CA GLY A 132 4.60 11.33 -11.94
C GLY A 132 6.07 11.11 -11.65
N ARG A 133 6.42 9.85 -11.44
CA ARG A 133 7.80 9.40 -11.27
C ARG A 133 8.09 8.10 -11.99
N SER A 134 9.35 7.88 -12.32
CA SER A 134 9.82 6.58 -12.78
C SER A 134 9.88 5.58 -11.63
N LEU A 135 9.38 4.36 -11.85
CA LEU A 135 9.56 3.25 -10.90
C LEU A 135 10.92 2.55 -11.06
N VAL A 136 11.72 2.95 -12.05
CA VAL A 136 13.07 2.43 -12.32
C VAL A 136 14.15 3.37 -11.79
N SER A 137 14.09 4.66 -12.14
CA SER A 137 15.09 5.66 -11.71
C SER A 137 14.68 6.45 -10.46
N ASP A 138 13.40 6.41 -10.05
CA ASP A 138 12.82 7.28 -9.01
C ASP A 138 12.86 8.78 -9.35
N ASP A 139 13.17 9.15 -10.60
CA ASP A 139 13.11 10.53 -11.08
C ASP A 139 11.65 11.01 -11.13
N GLU A 140 11.40 12.22 -10.63
CA GLU A 140 10.09 12.84 -10.57
C GLU A 140 10.00 14.06 -11.49
N GLY A 141 8.89 14.19 -12.22
CA GLY A 141 8.62 15.36 -13.04
C GLY A 141 7.38 15.19 -13.92
N PHE A 142 7.32 16.01 -14.96
CA PHE A 142 6.26 15.96 -15.96
C PHE A 142 6.53 14.87 -17.00
N ILE A 143 5.47 14.16 -17.33
CA ILE A 143 5.44 13.05 -18.27
C ILE A 143 4.39 13.40 -19.33
N PRO A 144 4.72 13.38 -20.63
CA PRO A 144 3.73 13.57 -21.68
C PRO A 144 2.70 12.45 -21.60
N SER A 145 1.42 12.82 -21.44
CA SER A 145 0.34 11.85 -21.30
C SER A 145 0.25 10.93 -22.52
N SER A 146 0.59 11.42 -23.71
CA SER A 146 0.61 10.65 -24.96
C SER A 146 1.65 9.54 -25.04
N CYS A 147 2.70 9.62 -24.23
CA CYS A 147 3.76 8.62 -24.22
C CYS A 147 3.46 7.42 -23.32
N VAL A 148 2.34 7.43 -22.59
CA VAL A 148 2.05 6.42 -21.56
C VAL A 148 0.63 5.87 -21.67
N TYR A 149 0.46 4.60 -21.29
CA TYR A 149 -0.85 3.97 -21.19
C TYR A 149 -0.95 3.09 -19.94
N SER A 150 -2.17 2.88 -19.44
CA SER A 150 -2.45 1.93 -18.39
C SER A 150 -3.44 0.90 -18.90
N MET A 151 -3.21 -0.39 -18.62
CA MET A 151 -4.16 -1.45 -19.01
C MET A 151 -5.54 -1.20 -18.38
N LEU A 152 -5.59 -0.71 -17.14
CA LEU A 152 -6.85 -0.42 -16.47
C LEU A 152 -7.57 0.74 -17.17
N GLU A 153 -6.86 1.81 -17.50
CA GLU A 153 -7.42 2.93 -18.25
C GLU A 153 -7.88 2.51 -19.65
N SER A 154 -7.11 1.67 -20.35
CA SER A 154 -7.50 1.11 -21.65
C SER A 154 -8.83 0.35 -21.56
N LEU A 155 -9.07 -0.42 -20.49
CA LEU A 155 -10.34 -1.09 -20.25
C LEU A 155 -11.49 -0.10 -19.98
N GLN A 156 -11.23 0.96 -19.22
CA GLN A 156 -12.22 2.03 -18.96
C GLN A 156 -12.58 2.78 -20.26
N LEU A 157 -11.60 3.04 -21.13
CA LEU A 157 -11.82 3.65 -22.43
C LEU A 157 -12.60 2.73 -23.38
N LEU A 158 -12.34 1.42 -23.35
CA LEU A 158 -13.15 0.45 -24.09
C LEU A 158 -14.60 0.45 -23.58
N GLU A 159 -14.81 0.40 -22.27
CA GLU A 159 -16.15 0.48 -21.67
C GLU A 159 -16.87 1.77 -22.07
N PHE A 160 -16.16 2.90 -22.10
CA PHE A 160 -16.67 4.17 -22.60
C PHE A 160 -17.15 4.06 -24.06
N ILE A 161 -16.32 3.55 -24.97
CA ILE A 161 -16.70 3.37 -26.39
C ILE A 161 -17.94 2.47 -26.55
N LEU A 162 -18.05 1.43 -25.72
CA LEU A 162 -19.16 0.49 -25.78
C LEU A 162 -20.46 1.02 -25.16
N SER A 163 -20.38 2.02 -24.28
CA SER A 163 -21.53 2.58 -23.57
C SER A 163 -22.14 3.81 -24.24
N VAL A 164 -21.37 4.57 -25.02
CA VAL A 164 -21.90 5.76 -25.72
C VAL A 164 -22.85 5.38 -26.87
N GLU A 165 -23.99 6.10 -26.96
CA GLU A 165 -25.04 5.85 -27.96
C GLU A 165 -24.55 6.09 -29.39
N GLU A 166 -23.79 7.16 -29.60
CA GLU A 166 -23.16 7.49 -30.88
C GLU A 166 -21.64 7.51 -30.75
N VAL A 167 -21.00 6.68 -31.57
CA VAL A 167 -19.55 6.66 -31.77
C VAL A 167 -19.31 7.11 -33.19
N SER A 168 -18.36 8.01 -33.40
CA SER A 168 -18.36 8.79 -34.63
C SER A 168 -17.15 8.59 -35.51
N LEU A 169 -16.05 8.11 -34.93
CA LEU A 169 -14.94 7.61 -35.71
C LEU A 169 -15.30 6.26 -36.34
N PRO A 170 -15.12 6.08 -37.67
CA PRO A 170 -15.37 4.80 -38.33
C PRO A 170 -14.59 3.63 -37.72
N ILE A 171 -13.37 3.88 -37.21
CA ILE A 171 -12.57 2.85 -36.56
C ILE A 171 -13.17 2.41 -35.22
N LEU A 172 -13.69 3.35 -34.43
CA LEU A 172 -14.37 3.06 -33.17
C LEU A 172 -15.75 2.41 -33.41
N GLN A 173 -16.45 2.81 -34.48
CA GLN A 173 -17.68 2.12 -34.92
C GLN A 173 -17.40 0.68 -35.34
N LYS A 174 -16.27 0.41 -36.01
CA LYS A 174 -15.83 -0.96 -36.32
C LYS A 174 -15.53 -1.76 -35.05
N ILE A 175 -14.90 -1.16 -34.05
CA ILE A 175 -14.72 -1.82 -32.74
C ILE A 175 -16.07 -2.13 -32.10
N ARG A 176 -16.99 -1.17 -32.07
CA ARG A 176 -18.30 -1.34 -31.41
C ARG A 176 -19.20 -2.35 -32.13
N ASN A 177 -19.26 -2.29 -33.46
CA ASN A 177 -20.24 -3.00 -34.28
C ASN A 177 -19.65 -4.22 -35.03
N GLY A 178 -18.33 -4.37 -35.08
CA GLY A 178 -17.64 -5.34 -35.93
C GLY A 178 -17.68 -6.78 -35.43
N SER A 179 -18.01 -7.00 -34.16
CA SER A 179 -18.18 -8.33 -33.57
C SER A 179 -19.32 -8.34 -32.54
N SER A 180 -19.90 -9.51 -32.28
CA SER A 180 -20.80 -9.75 -31.16
C SER A 180 -20.07 -10.18 -29.87
N SER A 181 -18.81 -10.60 -29.98
CA SER A 181 -17.99 -11.07 -28.85
C SER A 181 -17.22 -9.91 -28.21
N ASN A 182 -17.33 -9.76 -26.88
CA ASN A 182 -16.58 -8.73 -26.15
C ASN A 182 -15.06 -8.96 -26.22
N ASP A 183 -14.61 -10.21 -26.28
CA ASP A 183 -13.18 -10.55 -26.34
C ASP A 183 -12.55 -10.13 -27.68
N GLU A 184 -13.30 -10.27 -28.79
CA GLU A 184 -12.86 -9.83 -30.11
C GLU A 184 -12.82 -8.30 -30.19
N LYS A 185 -13.80 -7.61 -29.60
CA LYS A 185 -13.79 -6.14 -29.50
C LYS A 185 -12.61 -5.63 -28.70
N ALA A 186 -12.31 -6.27 -27.57
CA ALA A 186 -11.16 -5.92 -26.74
C ALA A 186 -9.84 -6.14 -27.49
N SER A 187 -9.71 -7.26 -28.20
CA SER A 187 -8.51 -7.56 -29.00
C SER A 187 -8.31 -6.53 -30.11
N PHE A 188 -9.37 -6.20 -30.86
CA PHE A 188 -9.30 -5.21 -31.93
C PHE A 188 -9.06 -3.79 -31.41
N PHE A 189 -9.61 -3.45 -30.24
CA PHE A 189 -9.30 -2.20 -29.56
C PHE A 189 -7.83 -2.10 -29.17
N LEU A 190 -7.26 -3.16 -28.58
CA LEU A 190 -5.83 -3.20 -28.22
C LEU A 190 -4.93 -3.07 -29.43
N GLU A 191 -5.25 -3.74 -30.55
CA GLU A 191 -4.55 -3.59 -31.83
C GLU A 191 -4.62 -2.13 -32.32
N THR A 192 -5.83 -1.56 -32.35
CA THR A 192 -6.05 -0.17 -32.78
C THR A 192 -5.25 0.84 -31.97
N ILE A 193 -5.28 0.74 -30.63
CA ILE A 193 -4.56 1.70 -29.79
C ILE A 193 -3.05 1.54 -29.91
N ASN A 194 -2.53 0.34 -30.23
CA ASN A 194 -1.11 0.09 -30.40
C ASN A 194 -0.61 0.59 -31.76
N ASP A 195 -1.39 0.39 -32.82
CA ASP A 195 -1.04 0.78 -34.19
C ASP A 195 -1.04 2.30 -34.39
N ASP A 196 -1.91 3.02 -33.69
CA ASP A 196 -2.04 4.47 -33.83
C ASP A 196 -1.73 5.21 -32.50
N PRO A 197 -0.60 5.95 -32.43
CA PRO A 197 -0.20 6.69 -31.22
C PRO A 197 -1.22 7.74 -30.76
N ILE A 198 -2.09 8.21 -31.66
CA ILE A 198 -3.03 9.31 -31.38
C ILE A 198 -4.30 8.80 -30.67
N MET A 199 -4.60 7.50 -30.76
CA MET A 199 -5.87 6.93 -30.28
C MET A 199 -6.08 7.12 -28.77
N ILE A 200 -5.09 6.83 -27.93
CA ILE A 200 -5.24 6.95 -26.47
C ILE A 200 -5.44 8.40 -26.01
N PRO A 201 -4.56 9.36 -26.38
CA PRO A 201 -4.73 10.77 -26.01
C PRO A 201 -6.12 11.30 -26.33
N ALA A 202 -6.63 10.91 -27.49
CA ALA A 202 -7.84 11.49 -28.00
C ALA A 202 -9.10 10.77 -27.48
N LEU A 203 -9.05 9.47 -27.20
CA LEU A 203 -10.08 8.79 -26.41
C LEU A 203 -10.19 9.35 -24.99
N ARG A 204 -9.07 9.72 -24.36
CA ARG A 204 -9.08 10.41 -23.06
C ARG A 204 -9.82 11.74 -23.14
N GLN A 205 -9.56 12.52 -24.20
CA GLN A 205 -10.23 13.81 -24.40
C GLN A 205 -11.72 13.66 -24.69
N ASP A 206 -12.12 12.72 -25.55
CA ASP A 206 -13.52 12.45 -25.85
C ASP A 206 -14.27 12.02 -24.56
N LYS A 207 -13.63 11.17 -23.74
CA LYS A 207 -14.16 10.79 -22.42
C LYS A 207 -14.27 11.98 -21.47
N GLU A 208 -13.25 12.82 -21.40
CA GLU A 208 -13.23 14.02 -20.54
C GLU A 208 -14.34 15.00 -20.91
N GLN A 209 -14.55 15.23 -22.21
CA GLN A 209 -15.63 16.08 -22.72
C GLN A 209 -17.00 15.50 -22.39
N HIS A 210 -17.18 14.18 -22.57
CA HIS A 210 -18.40 13.48 -22.20
C HIS A 210 -18.68 13.59 -20.69
N ASP A 211 -17.69 13.35 -19.84
CA ASP A 211 -17.83 13.41 -18.38
C ASP A 211 -18.14 14.84 -17.88
N LYS A 212 -17.61 15.88 -18.55
CA LYS A 212 -17.92 17.28 -18.28
C LYS A 212 -19.27 17.73 -18.85
N GLY A 213 -19.92 16.91 -19.68
CA GLY A 213 -21.14 17.28 -20.40
C GLY A 213 -20.93 18.48 -21.34
N ILE A 214 -19.71 18.66 -21.85
CA ILE A 214 -19.41 19.72 -22.81
C ILE A 214 -20.10 19.34 -24.12
N THR A 215 -21.23 19.98 -24.39
CA THR A 215 -21.80 20.01 -25.73
C THR A 215 -20.97 21.01 -26.52
N GLY A 216 -20.19 20.53 -27.49
CA GLY A 216 -19.51 21.40 -28.43
C GLY A 216 -20.47 22.36 -29.13
N SER A 217 -19.96 23.35 -29.84
CA SER A 217 -20.77 24.26 -30.66
C SER A 217 -20.23 24.36 -32.07
N VAL A 218 -21.13 24.69 -32.99
CA VAL A 218 -20.81 25.07 -34.36
C VAL A 218 -21.48 26.40 -34.62
N ASP A 219 -20.67 27.42 -34.85
CA ASP A 219 -21.13 28.74 -35.27
C ASP A 219 -20.85 28.92 -36.76
N TRP A 220 -21.89 29.33 -37.49
CA TRP A 220 -21.85 29.55 -38.93
C TRP A 220 -21.96 31.03 -39.27
N ASP A 221 -21.19 31.45 -40.26
CA ASP A 221 -21.36 32.72 -40.96
C ASP A 221 -21.33 32.46 -42.49
N SER A 222 -21.57 33.52 -43.26
CA SER A 222 -21.66 33.53 -44.72
C SER A 222 -20.44 32.96 -45.45
N ASP A 223 -19.26 32.98 -44.83
CA ASP A 223 -18.02 32.46 -45.42
C ASP A 223 -17.12 31.67 -44.46
N TRP A 224 -17.52 31.43 -43.20
CA TRP A 224 -16.75 30.64 -42.25
C TRP A 224 -17.60 29.74 -41.34
N ALA A 225 -16.97 28.69 -40.81
CA ALA A 225 -17.51 27.84 -39.75
C ALA A 225 -16.51 27.77 -38.60
N TYR A 226 -16.98 28.00 -37.37
CA TYR A 226 -16.18 27.93 -36.15
C TYR A 226 -16.70 26.79 -35.30
N LEU A 227 -15.79 25.91 -34.88
CA LEU A 227 -16.11 24.74 -34.08
C LEU A 227 -15.37 24.83 -32.76
N GLU A 228 -16.10 24.85 -31.65
CA GLU A 228 -15.52 24.81 -30.30
C GLU A 228 -15.85 23.48 -29.63
N SER A 229 -14.80 22.72 -29.29
CA SER A 229 -14.90 21.37 -28.72
C SER A 229 -15.98 20.52 -29.43
N PRO A 230 -16.06 20.55 -30.77
CA PRO A 230 -17.22 20.04 -31.48
C PRO A 230 -17.40 18.56 -31.17
N SER A 231 -18.63 18.10 -31.03
CA SER A 231 -18.88 16.67 -31.07
C SER A 231 -18.63 16.17 -32.50
N PRO A 232 -18.43 14.87 -32.69
CA PRO A 232 -18.30 14.39 -34.06
C PRO A 232 -19.61 14.44 -34.86
N VAL A 233 -20.78 14.51 -34.21
CA VAL A 233 -22.06 14.77 -34.88
C VAL A 233 -22.03 16.16 -35.50
N GLN A 234 -21.52 17.13 -34.75
CA GLN A 234 -21.29 18.49 -35.22
C GLN A 234 -20.23 18.56 -36.33
N CYS A 235 -19.19 17.72 -36.25
CA CYS A 235 -18.24 17.58 -37.34
C CYS A 235 -18.92 17.04 -38.61
N ASN A 236 -19.79 16.02 -38.49
CA ASN A 236 -20.58 15.49 -39.62
C ASN A 236 -21.56 16.52 -40.18
N GLU A 237 -22.21 17.30 -39.32
CA GLU A 237 -23.05 18.42 -39.72
C GLU A 237 -22.25 19.41 -40.59
N VAL A 238 -21.05 19.78 -40.13
CA VAL A 238 -20.15 20.69 -40.86
C VAL A 238 -19.68 20.07 -42.18
N ILE A 239 -19.26 18.82 -42.21
CA ILE A 239 -18.86 18.09 -43.43
C ILE A 239 -19.99 18.10 -44.46
N ASN A 240 -21.24 17.87 -44.04
CA ASN A 240 -22.37 17.79 -44.96
C ASN A 240 -22.89 19.17 -45.44
N ASN A 241 -22.71 20.22 -44.63
CA ASN A 241 -23.26 21.55 -44.91
C ASN A 241 -22.24 22.51 -45.55
N ILE A 242 -20.95 22.20 -45.53
CA ILE A 242 -19.93 23.02 -46.19
C ILE A 242 -20.17 23.06 -47.70
N SER A 243 -20.32 24.29 -48.21
CA SER A 243 -20.35 24.63 -49.62
C SER A 243 -19.10 25.41 -50.05
N ASN A 244 -18.87 25.54 -51.37
CA ASN A 244 -17.77 26.32 -51.97
C ASN A 244 -17.68 27.80 -51.52
N ASN A 245 -18.71 28.32 -50.81
CA ASN A 245 -18.72 29.68 -50.28
C ASN A 245 -17.97 29.82 -48.95
N HIS A 246 -17.77 28.73 -48.21
CA HIS A 246 -17.03 28.76 -46.95
C HIS A 246 -15.53 28.71 -47.26
N LYS A 247 -14.84 29.80 -46.95
CA LYS A 247 -13.40 29.98 -47.22
C LYS A 247 -12.53 29.59 -46.03
N THR A 248 -13.10 29.49 -44.84
CA THR A 248 -12.33 29.23 -43.62
C THR A 248 -13.12 28.40 -42.61
N ILE A 249 -12.50 27.33 -42.11
CA ILE A 249 -13.02 26.51 -41.03
C ILE A 249 -12.04 26.65 -39.88
N SER A 250 -12.50 27.09 -38.72
CA SER A 250 -11.67 27.28 -37.54
C SER A 250 -12.05 26.26 -36.48
N LEU A 251 -11.05 25.59 -35.90
CA LEU A 251 -11.24 24.62 -34.82
C LEU A 251 -10.58 25.09 -33.54
N HIS A 252 -11.32 25.07 -32.43
CA HIS A 252 -10.79 25.41 -31.11
C HIS A 252 -11.16 24.35 -30.09
N SER A 253 -10.24 24.07 -29.15
CA SER A 253 -10.46 23.11 -28.05
C SER A 253 -10.87 21.70 -28.51
N SER A 254 -10.53 21.33 -29.75
CA SER A 254 -10.89 20.06 -30.36
C SER A 254 -9.89 18.96 -30.05
N SER A 255 -10.32 17.69 -30.10
CA SER A 255 -9.40 16.57 -29.93
C SER A 255 -8.57 16.30 -31.17
N THR A 256 -7.36 15.76 -30.99
CA THR A 256 -6.51 15.36 -32.12
C THR A 256 -7.24 14.35 -33.02
N ILE A 257 -8.10 13.51 -32.45
CA ILE A 257 -9.02 12.62 -33.18
C ILE A 257 -9.96 13.41 -34.08
N ILE A 258 -10.56 14.49 -33.57
CA ILE A 258 -11.50 15.31 -34.33
C ILE A 258 -10.79 16.07 -35.45
N VAL A 259 -9.60 16.60 -35.18
CA VAL A 259 -8.76 17.24 -36.19
C VAL A 259 -8.42 16.24 -37.30
N GLN A 260 -8.02 15.02 -36.93
CA GLN A 260 -7.69 13.97 -37.88
C GLN A 260 -8.92 13.44 -38.63
N TYR A 261 -10.08 13.40 -37.97
CA TYR A 261 -11.37 13.06 -38.59
C TYR A 261 -11.78 14.08 -39.65
N LEU A 262 -11.70 15.37 -39.35
CA LEU A 262 -12.00 16.44 -40.30
C LEU A 262 -11.00 16.46 -41.46
N TYR A 263 -9.71 16.22 -41.17
CA TYR A 263 -8.67 16.10 -42.18
C TYR A 263 -8.89 14.89 -43.10
N TYR A 264 -9.30 13.74 -42.56
CA TYR A 264 -9.67 12.55 -43.34
C TYR A 264 -10.82 12.85 -44.32
N HIS A 265 -11.76 13.70 -43.90
CA HIS A 265 -12.85 14.19 -44.74
C HIS A 265 -12.46 15.39 -45.64
N GLN A 266 -11.16 15.67 -45.81
CA GLN A 266 -10.61 16.71 -46.68
C GLN A 266 -11.05 18.14 -46.31
N LEU A 267 -11.47 18.38 -45.06
CA LEU A 267 -11.71 19.71 -44.56
C LEU A 267 -10.40 20.31 -44.02
N ASN A 268 -9.85 21.28 -44.76
CA ASN A 268 -8.72 22.06 -44.29
C ASN A 268 -9.19 23.03 -43.20
N CYS A 269 -8.99 22.63 -41.95
CA CYS A 269 -9.29 23.46 -40.79
C CYS A 269 -8.04 24.23 -40.35
N ILE A 270 -8.21 25.50 -40.01
CA ILE A 270 -7.20 26.32 -39.36
C ILE A 270 -7.35 26.11 -37.85
N HIS A 271 -6.26 25.70 -37.20
CA HIS A 271 -6.20 25.50 -35.75
C HIS A 271 -5.63 26.73 -35.06
#